data_AF-A0A9X6PZZ4-F1
#
_entry.id   AF-A0A9X6PZZ4-F1
#
_cell.length_a   1.000
_cell.length_b   1.000
_cell.length_c   1.000
_cell.angle_alpha   90.00
_cell.angle_beta   90.00
_cell.angle_gamma   90.00
#
_symmetry.space_group_name_H-M   'P 1'
#
loop_
_entity.id
_entity.type
_entity.pdbx_description
1 polymer ?
#
loop_
_entity_poly.entity_id
_entity_poly.type
_entity_poly.pdbx_seq_one_letter_code
_entity_poly.pdbx_strand_id
1 'polypeptide(L)'
;MDIKAIEEYVQAANRAYDNGILRVWDNEIHVTIELFEKLLNEEGSLDVVKHEGSEYPIQTSLTINELTYFSLLTEKEFKNKFGGNIDELITRN
;
A
#
# COMPACT_ATOMS: atom_id res chain seq x y z
N MET A 1 26.58 -6.35 14.34
CA MET A 1 25.61 -5.29 14.66
C MET A 1 25.55 -5.18 16.18
N ASP A 2 25.76 -3.98 16.73
CA ASP A 2 25.66 -3.75 18.17
C ASP A 2 24.24 -3.33 18.59
N ILE A 3 24.00 -3.22 19.89
CA ILE A 3 22.68 -2.89 20.43
C ILE A 3 22.21 -1.47 20.05
N LYS A 4 23.12 -0.50 19.89
CA LYS A 4 22.75 0.86 19.52
C LYS A 4 22.24 0.91 18.07
N ALA A 5 22.93 0.20 17.18
CA ALA A 5 22.46 0.05 15.80
C ALA A 5 21.08 -0.62 15.75
N ILE A 6 20.82 -1.63 16.59
CA ILE A 6 19.49 -2.26 16.70
C ILE A 6 18.44 -1.25 17.18
N GLU A 7 18.75 -0.46 18.22
CA GLU A 7 17.85 0.58 18.74
C GLU A 7 17.51 1.64 17.67
N GLU A 8 18.49 2.05 16.87
CA GLU A 8 18.28 2.99 15.76
C GLU A 8 17.33 2.41 14.69
N TYR A 9 17.50 1.13 14.31
CA TYR A 9 16.59 0.48 13.37
C TYR A 9 15.18 0.33 13.93
N VAL A 10 15.03 -0.02 15.21
CA VAL A 10 13.72 -0.12 15.87
C VAL A 10 13.02 1.25 15.89
N GLN A 11 13.75 2.33 16.20
CA GLN A 11 13.19 3.67 16.17
C GLN A 11 12.78 4.10 14.75
N ALA A 12 13.59 3.78 13.74
CA ALA A 12 13.25 4.06 12.35
C ALA A 12 12.00 3.29 11.90
N ALA A 13 11.89 2.00 12.26
CA ALA A 13 10.71 1.19 11.96
C ALA A 13 9.45 1.73 12.63
N ASN A 14 9.52 2.13 13.91
CA ASN A 14 8.39 2.74 14.61
C ASN A 14 7.95 4.05 13.94
N ARG A 15 8.89 4.93 13.56
CA ARG A 15 8.56 6.17 12.84
C ARG A 15 7.91 5.89 11.48
N ALA A 16 8.37 4.87 10.76
CA ALA A 16 7.76 4.46 9.50
C ALA A 16 6.32 3.99 9.73
N TYR A 17 6.10 3.15 10.74
CA TYR A 17 4.77 2.69 11.15
C TYR A 17 3.84 3.84 11.53
N ASP A 18 4.31 4.79 12.33
CA ASP A 18 3.54 6.00 12.72
C ASP A 18 3.15 6.88 11.52
N ASN A 19 3.89 6.79 10.41
CA ASN A 19 3.58 7.50 9.16
C ASN A 19 2.76 6.66 8.17
N GLY A 20 2.33 5.47 8.56
CA GLY A 20 1.46 4.61 7.75
C GLY A 20 2.19 3.60 6.87
N ILE A 21 3.50 3.38 7.05
CA ILE A 21 4.26 2.30 6.42
C ILE A 21 4.20 1.07 7.33
N LEU A 22 3.38 0.09 6.95
CA LEU A 22 3.10 -1.09 7.76
C LEU A 22 4.19 -2.15 7.63
N ARG A 23 4.63 -2.44 6.40
CA ARG A 23 5.69 -3.42 6.08
C ARG A 23 6.41 -3.05 4.80
N VAL A 24 7.66 -3.50 4.69
CA VAL A 24 8.51 -3.34 3.50
C VAL A 24 9.07 -4.71 3.12
N TRP A 25 8.94 -5.06 1.84
CA TRP A 25 9.55 -6.24 1.22
C TRP A 25 10.26 -5.79 -0.06
N ASP A 26 11.58 -5.66 -0.01
CA ASP A 26 12.38 -5.08 -1.10
C ASP A 26 11.78 -3.75 -1.60
N ASN A 27 11.15 -3.76 -2.77
CA ASN A 27 10.54 -2.59 -3.40
C ASN A 27 9.03 -2.48 -3.17
N GLU A 28 8.42 -3.41 -2.45
CA GLU A 28 6.99 -3.42 -2.12
C GLU A 28 6.76 -2.90 -0.70
N ILE A 29 5.88 -1.91 -0.57
CA ILE A 29 5.59 -1.23 0.69
C ILE A 29 4.10 -1.35 0.98
N HIS A 30 3.76 -2.13 1.99
CA HIS A 30 2.39 -2.14 2.50
C HIS A 30 2.16 -0.87 3.31
N VAL A 31 1.17 -0.09 2.89
CA VAL A 31 0.80 1.16 3.53
C VAL A 31 -0.66 1.14 4.00
N THR A 32 -0.94 1.94 5.02
CA THR A 32 -2.31 2.29 5.40
C THR A 32 -3.07 2.93 4.24
N ILE A 33 -4.39 2.81 4.24
CA ILE A 33 -5.24 3.45 3.23
C ILE A 33 -5.05 4.97 3.24
N GLU A 34 -4.91 5.59 4.42
CA GLU A 34 -4.72 7.04 4.54
C GLU A 34 -3.41 7.53 3.90
N LEU A 35 -2.33 6.76 4.02
CA LEU A 35 -1.07 7.09 3.32
C LEU A 35 -1.21 6.83 1.82
N PHE A 36 -1.79 5.69 1.43
CA PHE A 36 -2.01 5.35 0.02
C PHE A 36 -2.79 6.44 -0.71
N GLU A 37 -3.86 6.95 -0.09
CA GLU A 37 -4.69 8.01 -0.66
C GLU A 37 -3.93 9.32 -0.90
N LYS A 38 -2.94 9.65 -0.07
CA LYS A 38 -2.08 10.81 -0.28
C LYS A 38 -1.19 10.59 -1.49
N LEU A 39 -0.62 9.39 -1.61
CA LEU A 39 0.28 9.01 -2.70
C LEU A 39 -0.43 8.96 -4.06
N LEU A 40 -1.75 8.73 -4.11
CA LEU A 40 -2.53 8.79 -5.37
C LEU A 40 -2.48 10.15 -6.08
N ASN A 41 -2.01 11.22 -5.43
CA ASN A 41 -1.80 12.52 -6.08
C ASN A 41 -0.44 12.63 -6.78
N GLU A 42 0.46 11.69 -6.55
CA GLU A 42 1.77 11.63 -7.19
C GLU A 42 1.67 10.98 -8.58
N GLU A 43 2.58 11.34 -9.48
CA GLU A 43 2.66 10.72 -10.80
C GLU A 43 3.24 9.30 -10.68
N GLY A 44 2.50 8.30 -11.17
CA GLY A 44 2.89 6.90 -11.08
C GLY A 44 1.96 5.97 -11.84
N SER A 45 2.23 4.67 -11.76
CA SER A 45 1.41 3.62 -12.35
C SER A 45 0.53 2.96 -11.30
N LEU A 46 -0.78 3.09 -11.43
CA LEU A 46 -1.77 2.45 -10.56
C LEU A 46 -2.19 1.10 -11.15
N ASP A 47 -2.24 0.08 -10.31
CA ASP A 47 -2.76 -1.25 -10.62
C ASP A 47 -3.75 -1.71 -9.54
N VAL A 48 -4.75 -2.49 -9.94
CA VAL A 48 -5.81 -2.99 -9.06
C VAL A 48 -6.04 -4.47 -9.35
N VAL A 49 -5.85 -5.30 -8.33
CA VAL A 49 -5.97 -6.76 -8.44
C VAL A 49 -6.87 -7.34 -7.37
N LYS A 50 -7.42 -8.54 -7.64
CA LYS A 50 -8.12 -9.33 -6.64
C LYS A 50 -7.11 -9.92 -5.66
N HIS A 51 -7.41 -9.86 -4.38
CA HIS A 51 -6.62 -10.41 -3.29
C HIS A 51 -7.39 -11.57 -2.63
N GLU A 52 -6.68 -12.59 -2.15
CA GLU A 52 -7.31 -13.82 -1.65
C GLU A 52 -8.01 -13.66 -0.29
N GLY A 53 -7.75 -12.55 0.43
CA GLY A 53 -8.36 -12.26 1.73
C GLY A 53 -9.85 -11.93 1.62
N SER A 54 -10.70 -12.63 2.36
CA SER A 54 -12.16 -12.40 2.34
C SER A 54 -12.58 -11.05 2.93
N GLU A 55 -11.83 -10.53 3.92
CA GLU A 55 -12.11 -9.24 4.55
C GLU A 55 -11.61 -8.08 3.68
N TYR A 56 -10.43 -8.23 3.08
CA TYR A 56 -9.82 -7.26 2.17
C TYR A 56 -9.54 -7.94 0.82
N PRO A 57 -10.57 -8.10 -0.03
CA PRO A 57 -10.47 -8.87 -1.28
C PRO A 57 -9.85 -8.07 -2.43
N ILE A 58 -9.40 -6.84 -2.18
CA ILE A 58 -8.88 -5.93 -3.19
C ILE A 58 -7.50 -5.46 -2.77
N GLN A 59 -6.53 -5.54 -3.67
CA GLN A 59 -5.24 -4.88 -3.52
C GLN A 59 -5.10 -3.80 -4.58
N THR A 60 -4.78 -2.58 -4.12
CA THR A 60 -4.42 -1.48 -5.00
C THR A 60 -2.94 -1.18 -4.83
N SER A 61 -2.21 -1.10 -5.94
CA SER A 61 -0.77 -0.89 -5.97
C SER A 61 -0.44 0.34 -6.79
N LEU A 62 0.39 1.24 -6.28
CA LEU A 62 0.87 2.44 -6.95
C LEU A 62 2.39 2.39 -7.04
N THR A 63 2.94 2.38 -8.25
CA THR A 63 4.38 2.37 -8.48
C THR A 63 4.88 3.78 -8.79
N ILE A 64 5.81 4.28 -7.97
CA ILE A 64 6.48 5.59 -8.11
C ILE A 64 7.98 5.36 -7.97
N ASN A 65 8.78 5.80 -8.94
CA ASN A 65 10.24 5.71 -8.90
C ASN A 65 10.76 4.32 -8.47
N GLU A 66 10.23 3.25 -9.09
CA GLU A 66 10.59 1.83 -8.84
C GLU A 66 10.11 1.25 -7.50
N LEU A 67 9.42 2.03 -6.66
CA LEU A 67 8.81 1.57 -5.43
C LEU A 67 7.31 1.36 -5.61
N THR A 68 6.82 0.19 -5.21
CA THR A 68 5.41 -0.20 -5.28
C THR A 68 4.79 -0.07 -3.91
N TYR A 69 3.97 0.96 -3.71
CA TYR A 69 3.15 1.11 -2.51
C TYR A 69 1.86 0.35 -2.71
N PHE A 70 1.39 -0.41 -1.74
CA PHE A 70 0.10 -1.09 -1.86
C PHE A 70 -0.71 -1.00 -0.57
N SER A 71 -2.03 -1.07 -0.74
CA SER A 71 -2.98 -1.17 0.36
C SER A 71 -4.02 -2.25 0.05
N LEU A 72 -4.52 -2.89 1.09
CA LEU A 72 -5.60 -3.87 1.01
C LEU A 72 -6.91 -3.18 1.40
N LEU A 73 -7.92 -3.29 0.53
CA LEU A 73 -9.18 -2.58 0.67
C LEU A 73 -10.33 -3.58 0.76
N THR A 74 -11.32 -3.21 1.58
CA THR A 74 -12.67 -3.74 1.48
C THR A 74 -13.32 -3.28 0.17
N GLU A 75 -14.34 -4.00 -0.31
CA GLU A 75 -15.13 -3.55 -1.47
C GLU A 75 -15.75 -2.16 -1.26
N LYS A 76 -16.12 -1.84 -0.01
CA LYS A 76 -16.71 -0.55 0.36
C LYS A 76 -15.69 0.59 0.24
N GLU A 77 -14.48 0.41 0.78
CA GLU A 77 -13.40 1.41 0.68
C GLU A 77 -13.04 1.64 -0.78
N PHE A 78 -12.87 0.56 -1.55
CA PHE A 78 -12.57 0.65 -2.97
C PHE A 78 -13.64 1.43 -3.75
N LYS A 79 -14.92 1.07 -3.58
CA LYS A 79 -16.04 1.75 -4.24
C LYS A 79 -16.13 3.22 -3.87
N ASN A 80 -15.88 3.56 -2.60
CA ASN A 80 -15.89 4.95 -2.14
C ASN A 80 -14.75 5.76 -2.76
N LYS A 81 -13.60 5.14 -3.01
CA LYS A 81 -12.40 5.84 -3.48
C LYS A 81 -12.32 5.95 -5.01
N PHE A 82 -12.52 4.85 -5.71
CA PHE A 82 -12.29 4.77 -7.17
C PHE A 82 -13.58 4.87 -7.98
N GLY A 83 -14.73 4.65 -7.36
CA GLY A 83 -16.01 4.54 -8.08
C GLY A 83 -16.08 3.28 -8.94
N GLY A 84 -17.27 2.72 -9.11
CA GLY A 84 -17.45 1.48 -9.89
C GLY A 84 -17.10 0.20 -9.13
N ASN A 85 -17.16 -0.92 -9.83
CA ASN A 85 -16.85 -2.25 -9.30
C ASN A 85 -15.42 -2.66 -9.69
N ILE A 86 -14.78 -3.51 -8.89
CA ILE A 86 -13.42 -3.99 -9.19
C ILE A 86 -13.30 -4.59 -10.60
N ASP A 87 -14.31 -5.34 -11.05
CA ASP A 87 -14.30 -5.98 -12.37
C ASP A 87 -14.20 -4.98 -13.55
N GLU A 88 -14.54 -3.70 -13.32
CA GLU A 88 -14.43 -2.60 -14.28
C GLU A 88 -13.05 -1.94 -14.27
N LEU A 89 -12.30 -2.09 -13.18
CA LEU A 89 -11.04 -1.38 -12.90
C LEU A 89 -9.82 -2.31 -12.83
N ILE A 90 -10.00 -3.63 -12.91
CA ILE A 90 -8.89 -4.58 -13.02
C ILE A 90 -8.12 -4.30 -14.31
N THR A 91 -6.82 -4.01 -14.16
CA THR A 91 -5.89 -4.03 -15.29
C THR A 91 -5.81 -5.46 -15.81
N ARG A 92 -6.39 -5.72 -16.98
CA ARG A 92 -6.25 -7.01 -17.66
C ARG A 92 -4.95 -6.99 -18.44
N ASN A 93 -3.90 -7.59 -17.89
CA ASN A 93 -2.70 -7.96 -18.65
C ASN A 93 -2.97 -9.20 -19.50
#